data_AF-A0A507DP25-F1
#
_entry.id   AF-A0A507DP25-F1
#
_cell.length_a   1.000
_cell.length_b   1.000
_cell.length_c   1.000
_cell.angle_alpha   90.00
_cell.angle_beta   90.00
_cell.angle_gamma   90.00
#
_symmetry.space_group_name_H-M   'P 1'
#
loop_
_entity.id
_entity.type
_entity.pdbx_description
1 polymer ?
#
loop_
_entity_poly.entity_id
_entity_poly.type
_entity_poly.pdbx_seq_one_letter_code
_entity_poly.pdbx_strand_id
1 'polypeptide(L)'
;MQPLRHLSPDELGKLGQQMQRLMDKDWISHSCSPWGAPILFAPKKDGGLRCCIDYRALNKMTHKDATPLPNLSELRNRLVNMRAFTAINIRDAYHCIMIRPEDREKTAFRTRFGHFKQNVLPFGLTNAPATFQRLTNKLLGDK
;
A
#
# COMPACT_ATOMS: atom_id res chain seq x y z
N MET A 1 9.22 21.37 7.35
CA MET A 1 9.17 20.09 6.59
C MET A 1 10.52 19.39 6.73
N GLN A 2 10.56 18.07 6.95
CA GLN A 2 11.84 17.34 6.99
C GLN A 2 12.50 17.32 5.59
N PRO A 3 13.85 17.43 5.52
CA PRO A 3 14.59 17.36 4.26
C PRO A 3 14.43 15.98 3.60
N LEU A 4 14.56 15.93 2.28
CA LEU A 4 14.57 14.66 1.56
C LEU A 4 15.81 13.85 1.93
N ARG A 5 15.61 12.55 2.15
CA ARG A 5 16.70 11.61 2.40
C ARG A 5 17.70 11.64 1.23
N HIS A 6 18.98 11.47 1.55
CA HIS A 6 19.99 11.20 0.54
C HIS A 6 19.76 9.80 -0.05
N LEU A 7 19.83 9.69 -1.37
CA LEU A 7 19.66 8.45 -2.12
C LEU A 7 20.90 8.23 -2.97
N SER A 8 21.39 6.99 -3.04
CA SER A 8 22.48 6.62 -3.94
C SER A 8 22.05 6.74 -5.41
N PRO A 9 22.99 6.80 -6.37
CA PRO A 9 22.65 6.82 -7.79
C PRO A 9 21.75 5.65 -8.21
N ASP A 10 22.00 4.45 -7.69
CA ASP A 10 21.19 3.26 -7.96
C ASP A 10 19.76 3.36 -7.39
N GLU A 11 19.63 3.92 -6.19
CA GLU A 11 18.34 4.19 -5.57
C GLU A 11 17.55 5.24 -6.37
N LEU A 12 18.22 6.29 -6.87
CA LEU A 12 17.61 7.31 -7.71
C LEU A 12 17.11 6.74 -9.04
N GLY A 13 17.92 5.91 -9.71
CA GLY A 13 17.52 5.24 -10.95
C GLY A 13 16.29 4.35 -10.75
N LYS A 14 16.29 3.53 -9.69
CA LYS A 14 15.15 2.68 -9.32
C LYS A 14 13.91 3.49 -8.95
N LEU A 15 14.10 4.60 -8.23
CA LEU A 15 13.00 5.48 -7.85
C LEU A 15 12.34 6.09 -9.10
N GLY A 16 13.12 6.61 -10.03
CA GLY A 16 12.60 7.20 -11.27
C GLY A 16 11.79 6.21 -12.10
N GLN A 17 12.32 5.00 -12.32
CA GLN A 17 11.60 3.92 -13.02
C GLN A 17 10.30 3.54 -12.31
N GLN A 18 10.32 3.48 -10.97
CA GLN A 18 9.12 3.18 -10.21
C GLN A 18 8.08 4.29 -10.30
N MET A 19 8.48 5.57 -10.24
CA MET A 19 7.55 6.69 -10.40
C MET A 19 6.87 6.65 -11.76
N GLN A 20 7.65 6.46 -12.84
CA GLN A 20 7.10 6.35 -14.19
C GLN A 20 6.07 5.22 -14.29
N ARG A 21 6.43 4.01 -13.84
CA ARG A 21 5.53 2.84 -13.87
C ARG A 21 4.24 3.07 -13.07
N LEU A 22 4.30 3.79 -11.96
CA LEU A 22 3.12 4.08 -11.14
C LEU A 22 2.23 5.14 -11.79
N MET A 23 2.82 6.13 -12.47
CA MET A 23 2.08 7.14 -13.24
C MET A 23 1.43 6.55 -14.49
N ASP A 24 2.12 5.68 -15.23
CA ASP A 24 1.58 5.03 -16.44
C ASP A 24 0.34 4.18 -16.14
N LYS A 25 0.22 3.68 -14.91
CA LYS A 25 -0.93 2.91 -14.42
C LYS A 25 -2.02 3.77 -13.76
N ASP A 26 -1.83 5.09 -13.71
CA ASP A 26 -2.67 6.04 -12.98
C ASP A 26 -2.86 5.71 -11.49
N TRP A 27 -1.90 4.97 -10.90
CA TRP A 27 -1.93 4.65 -9.47
C TRP A 27 -1.51 5.85 -8.61
N ILE A 28 -0.70 6.74 -9.19
CA ILE A 28 -0.30 8.00 -8.59
C ILE A 28 -0.53 9.15 -9.57
N SER A 29 -0.74 10.35 -9.03
CA SER A 29 -0.77 11.59 -9.81
C SER A 29 0.04 12.66 -9.09
N HIS A 30 0.40 13.73 -9.82
CA HIS A 30 1.00 14.91 -9.21
C HIS A 30 0.12 15.49 -8.10
N SER A 31 0.76 16.07 -7.09
CA SER A 31 0.11 16.59 -5.90
C SER A 31 0.62 17.98 -5.54
N CYS A 32 -0.30 18.86 -5.15
CA CYS A 32 -0.02 20.15 -4.50
C CYS A 32 -0.46 20.13 -3.02
N SER A 33 -0.70 18.93 -2.46
CA SER A 33 -1.17 18.74 -1.09
C SER A 33 -0.18 19.33 -0.06
N PRO A 34 -0.67 19.83 1.11
CA PRO A 34 0.21 20.22 2.21
C PRO A 34 0.88 19.02 2.91
N TRP A 35 0.41 17.79 2.63
CA TRP A 35 0.98 16.55 3.15
C TRP A 35 2.24 16.15 2.37
N GLY A 36 3.02 15.21 2.89
CA GLY A 36 4.24 14.80 2.18
C GLY A 36 5.09 13.76 2.92
N ALA A 37 4.65 12.50 2.90
CA ALA A 37 5.41 11.38 3.45
C ALA A 37 6.76 11.20 2.71
N PRO A 38 7.85 10.86 3.41
CA PRO A 38 9.13 10.56 2.76
C PRO A 38 9.14 9.14 2.16
N ILE A 39 10.05 8.91 1.23
CA ILE A 39 10.35 7.58 0.68
C ILE A 39 11.55 6.96 1.41
N LEU A 40 11.49 5.64 1.58
CA LEU A 40 12.56 4.80 2.10
C LEU A 40 12.77 3.60 1.16
N PHE A 41 14.00 3.13 1.05
CA PHE A 41 14.29 1.84 0.44
C PHE A 41 14.50 0.78 1.51
N ALA A 42 13.87 -0.37 1.31
CA ALA A 42 14.07 -1.56 2.12
C ALA A 42 14.72 -2.67 1.26
N PRO A 43 15.72 -3.39 1.79
CA PRO A 43 16.32 -4.51 1.07
C PRO A 43 15.30 -5.65 0.94
N LYS A 44 15.26 -6.27 -0.23
CA LYS A 44 14.57 -7.53 -0.47
C LYS A 44 15.53 -8.70 -0.18
N LYS A 45 14.96 -9.88 0.07
CA LYS A 45 15.73 -11.11 0.28
C LYS A 45 16.56 -11.52 -0.95
N ASP A 46 16.13 -11.13 -2.14
CA ASP A 46 16.79 -11.40 -3.42
C ASP A 46 17.92 -10.41 -3.76
N GLY A 47 18.28 -9.51 -2.83
CA GLY A 47 19.27 -8.44 -3.07
C GLY A 47 18.70 -7.20 -3.78
N GLY A 48 17.44 -7.23 -4.20
CA GLY A 48 16.76 -6.05 -4.76
C GLY A 48 16.42 -5.00 -3.71
N LEU A 49 15.94 -3.84 -4.17
CA LEU A 49 15.42 -2.78 -3.29
C LEU A 49 13.92 -2.63 -3.49
N ARG A 50 13.21 -2.32 -2.41
CA ARG A 50 11.77 -2.00 -2.39
C ARG A 50 11.61 -0.55 -1.97
N CYS A 51 11.07 0.27 -2.86
CA CYS A 51 10.66 1.63 -2.52
C CYS A 51 9.37 1.57 -1.70
N CYS A 52 9.45 2.12 -0.49
CA CYS A 52 8.37 2.20 0.48
C CYS A 52 8.09 3.67 0.80
N ILE A 53 6.82 4.02 0.94
CA ILE A 53 6.43 5.35 1.45
C ILE A 53 6.23 5.23 2.95
N ASP A 54 6.86 6.13 3.71
CA ASP A 54 6.80 6.10 5.16
C ASP A 54 5.57 6.84 5.69
N TYR A 55 4.45 6.11 5.74
CA TYR A 55 3.20 6.62 6.30
C TYR A 55 3.11 6.52 7.84
N ARG A 56 4.21 6.29 8.58
CA ARG A 56 4.14 6.15 10.04
C ARG A 56 3.49 7.35 10.74
N ALA A 57 3.81 8.56 10.30
CA ALA A 57 3.20 9.78 10.86
C ALA A 57 1.69 9.85 10.56
N LEU A 58 1.31 9.60 9.31
CA LEU A 58 -0.09 9.57 8.90
C LEU A 58 -0.88 8.49 9.67
N ASN A 59 -0.32 7.29 9.79
CA ASN A 59 -0.96 6.16 10.48
C ASN A 59 -1.23 6.43 11.97
N LYS A 60 -0.44 7.29 12.63
CA LYS A 60 -0.69 7.68 14.03
C LYS A 60 -1.90 8.60 14.16
N MET A 61 -2.20 9.39 13.14
CA MET A 61 -3.33 10.33 13.11
C MET A 61 -4.61 9.67 12.57
N THR A 62 -4.47 8.59 11.80
CA THR A 62 -5.60 7.87 11.21
C THR A 62 -6.37 7.07 12.26
N HIS A 63 -7.69 7.26 12.31
CA HIS A 63 -8.57 6.38 13.09
C HIS A 63 -8.48 4.94 12.56
N LYS A 64 -8.14 4.01 13.46
CA LYS A 64 -7.93 2.62 13.10
C LYS A 64 -9.26 1.93 12.80
N ASP A 65 -9.31 1.26 11.66
CA ASP A 65 -10.43 0.40 11.28
C ASP A 65 -10.36 -0.89 12.12
N ALA A 66 -11.42 -1.14 12.89
CA ALA A 66 -11.54 -2.29 13.79
C ALA A 66 -12.18 -3.52 13.11
N THR A 67 -12.26 -3.54 11.78
CA THR A 67 -12.72 -4.72 11.03
C THR A 67 -11.95 -5.97 11.49
N PRO A 68 -12.64 -7.02 11.94
CA PRO A 68 -11.98 -8.23 12.40
C PRO A 68 -11.30 -8.93 11.22
N LEU A 69 -10.00 -9.18 11.36
CA LEU A 69 -9.29 -10.11 10.50
C LEU A 69 -9.60 -11.53 10.95
N PRO A 70 -9.83 -12.48 10.02
CA PRO A 70 -10.17 -13.84 10.38
C PRO A 70 -9.02 -14.51 11.13
N ASN A 71 -9.35 -15.27 12.18
CA ASN A 71 -8.37 -15.96 12.98
C ASN A 71 -7.77 -17.14 12.19
N LEU A 72 -6.44 -17.24 12.12
CA LEU A 72 -5.76 -18.31 11.38
C LEU A 72 -6.14 -19.71 11.87
N SER A 73 -6.31 -19.90 13.18
CA SER A 73 -6.72 -21.19 13.76
C SER A 73 -8.14 -21.55 13.35
N GLU A 74 -9.05 -20.58 13.31
CA GLU A 74 -10.42 -20.78 12.85
C GLU A 74 -10.47 -21.13 11.37
N LEU A 75 -9.71 -20.41 10.53
CA LEU A 75 -9.58 -20.72 9.12
C LEU A 75 -9.03 -22.14 8.91
N ARG A 76 -8.03 -22.56 9.68
CA ARG A 76 -7.50 -23.93 9.60
C ARG A 76 -8.54 -24.97 10.00
N ASN A 77 -9.31 -24.73 11.05
CA ASN A 77 -10.36 -25.64 11.50
C ASN A 77 -11.44 -25.84 10.43
N ARG A 78 -11.82 -24.79 9.68
CA ARG A 78 -12.75 -24.89 8.54
C ARG A 78 -12.21 -25.79 7.42
N LEU A 79 -10.90 -25.98 7.34
CA LEU A 79 -10.23 -26.72 6.27
C LEU A 79 -9.95 -28.19 6.62
N VAL A 80 -10.05 -28.62 7.89
CA VAL A 80 -9.60 -29.94 8.38
C VAL A 80 -10.15 -31.14 7.60
N ASN A 81 -11.40 -31.07 7.15
CA ASN A 81 -12.07 -32.18 6.47
C ASN A 81 -12.08 -32.06 4.94
N MET A 82 -11.36 -31.08 4.37
CA MET A 82 -11.30 -30.87 2.92
C MET A 82 -10.22 -31.75 2.30
N ARG A 83 -10.52 -32.35 1.15
CA ARG A 83 -9.62 -33.28 0.44
C ARG A 83 -8.66 -32.58 -0.52
N ALA A 84 -9.01 -31.38 -0.97
CA ALA A 84 -8.24 -30.60 -1.93
C ALA A 84 -8.28 -29.12 -1.56
N PHE A 85 -7.18 -28.41 -1.84
CA PHE A 85 -7.03 -26.99 -1.57
C PHE A 85 -6.52 -26.27 -2.81
N THR A 86 -6.99 -25.05 -3.02
CA THR A 86 -6.46 -24.13 -4.03
C THR A 86 -6.08 -22.83 -3.36
N ALA A 87 -4.84 -22.40 -3.54
CA ALA A 87 -4.35 -21.12 -3.05
C ALA A 87 -4.25 -20.14 -4.22
N ILE A 88 -5.00 -19.04 -4.14
CA ILE A 88 -5.00 -17.98 -5.16
C ILE A 88 -4.30 -16.76 -4.56
N ASN A 89 -3.30 -16.23 -5.28
CA ASN A 89 -2.62 -15.00 -4.89
C ASN A 89 -3.03 -13.86 -5.83
N ILE A 90 -3.61 -12.80 -5.28
CA ILE A 90 -4.04 -11.62 -6.04
C ILE A 90 -2.84 -10.66 -6.17
N ARG A 91 -2.32 -10.53 -7.38
CA ARG A 91 -1.23 -9.58 -7.68
C ARG A 91 -1.72 -8.16 -7.47
N ASP A 92 -0.91 -7.34 -6.80
CA ASP A 92 -1.17 -5.91 -6.58
C ASP A 92 -2.55 -5.62 -5.92
N ALA A 93 -3.05 -6.56 -5.10
CA ALA A 93 -4.42 -6.57 -4.56
C ALA A 93 -4.92 -5.23 -3.97
N TYR A 94 -4.06 -4.49 -3.25
CA TYR A 94 -4.45 -3.18 -2.71
C TYR A 94 -4.66 -2.14 -3.81
N HIS A 95 -3.85 -2.15 -4.88
CA HIS A 95 -3.98 -1.20 -5.99
C HIS A 95 -5.28 -1.42 -6.79
N CYS A 96 -6.03 -2.50 -6.56
CA CYS A 96 -7.37 -2.69 -7.10
C CYS A 96 -8.45 -1.86 -6.37
N ILE A 97 -8.11 -1.23 -5.25
CA ILE A 97 -9.05 -0.44 -4.42
C ILE A 97 -8.75 1.04 -4.60
N MET A 98 -9.72 1.81 -5.09
CA MET A 98 -9.59 3.26 -5.22
C MET A 98 -9.66 3.95 -3.84
N ILE A 99 -8.82 4.96 -3.64
CA ILE A 99 -8.95 5.87 -2.51
C ILE A 99 -10.03 6.90 -2.84
N ARG A 100 -10.89 7.18 -1.85
CA ARG A 100 -11.88 8.25 -1.94
C ARG A 100 -11.22 9.59 -2.26
N PRO A 101 -11.72 10.39 -3.23
CA PRO A 101 -11.05 11.61 -3.70
C PRO A 101 -10.58 12.54 -2.58
N GLU A 102 -11.41 12.72 -1.54
CA GLU A 102 -11.15 13.58 -0.37
C GLU A 102 -10.01 13.09 0.53
N ASP A 103 -9.68 11.79 0.48
CA ASP A 103 -8.61 11.20 1.29
C ASP A 103 -7.27 11.10 0.54
N ARG A 104 -7.27 11.27 -0.79
CA ARG A 104 -6.06 11.12 -1.62
C ARG A 104 -4.96 12.08 -1.22
N GLU A 105 -5.28 13.32 -0.87
CA GLU A 105 -4.29 14.33 -0.49
C GLU A 105 -3.47 13.96 0.75
N LYS A 106 -4.06 13.20 1.69
CA LYS A 106 -3.38 12.72 2.90
C LYS A 106 -2.27 11.73 2.57
N THR A 107 -2.40 11.03 1.44
CA THR A 107 -1.42 10.05 0.96
C THR A 107 -0.30 10.68 0.12
N ALA A 108 -0.19 12.02 0.12
CA ALA A 108 0.85 12.67 -0.64
C ALA A 108 2.25 12.30 -0.11
N PHE A 109 3.19 12.10 -1.03
CA PHE A 109 4.55 11.69 -0.75
C PHE A 109 5.55 12.42 -1.65
N ARG A 110 6.71 12.71 -1.08
CA ARG A 110 7.74 13.58 -1.68
C ARG A 110 8.92 12.76 -2.16
N THR A 111 9.39 13.09 -3.35
CA THR A 111 10.52 12.41 -4.00
C THR A 111 11.48 13.46 -4.59
N ARG A 112 12.65 13.00 -5.07
CA ARG A 112 13.56 13.85 -5.85
C ARG A 112 13.00 14.24 -7.22
N PHE A 113 12.01 13.50 -7.73
CA PHE A 113 11.36 13.71 -9.02
C PHE A 113 10.05 14.51 -8.92
N GLY A 114 9.68 14.95 -7.71
CA GLY A 114 8.48 15.74 -7.49
C GLY A 114 7.59 15.22 -6.36
N HIS A 115 6.40 15.81 -6.30
CA HIS A 115 5.40 15.57 -5.29
C HIS A 115 4.18 14.87 -5.88
N PHE A 116 3.77 13.76 -5.28
CA PHE A 116 2.75 12.86 -5.81
C PHE A 116 1.75 12.48 -4.73
N LYS A 117 0.56 12.02 -5.13
CA LYS A 117 -0.48 11.43 -4.27
C LYS A 117 -0.96 10.11 -4.85
N GLN A 118 -1.53 9.25 -4.01
CA GLN A 118 -2.04 7.95 -4.43
C GLN A 118 -3.51 8.08 -4.86
N ASN A 119 -3.87 7.43 -5.97
CA ASN A 119 -5.25 7.28 -6.44
C ASN A 119 -5.87 5.96 -5.95
N VAL A 120 -5.03 4.96 -5.73
CA VAL A 120 -5.38 3.62 -5.26
C VAL A 120 -4.76 3.36 -3.90
N LEU A 121 -5.26 2.38 -3.16
CA LEU A 121 -4.81 2.05 -1.81
C LEU A 121 -3.35 1.56 -1.85
N PRO A 122 -2.37 2.32 -1.30
CA PRO A 122 -0.98 1.91 -1.28
C PRO A 122 -0.69 0.95 -0.13
N PHE A 123 0.45 0.27 -0.24
CA PHE A 123 1.07 -0.36 0.93
C PHE A 123 1.48 0.68 1.98
N GLY A 124 1.48 0.26 3.25
CA GLY A 124 1.98 1.06 4.36
C GLY A 124 0.92 1.86 5.11
N LEU A 125 -0.32 1.96 4.62
CA LEU A 125 -1.43 2.56 5.38
C LEU A 125 -2.00 1.57 6.41
N THR A 126 -2.29 2.06 7.61
CA THR A 126 -2.74 1.22 8.74
C THR A 126 -4.07 0.51 8.48
N ASN A 127 -4.97 1.10 7.68
CA ASN A 127 -6.29 0.53 7.39
C ASN A 127 -6.34 -0.25 6.06
N ALA A 128 -5.21 -0.42 5.36
CA ALA A 128 -5.19 -1.14 4.10
C ALA A 128 -5.63 -2.62 4.24
N PRO A 129 -5.12 -3.39 5.22
CA PRO A 129 -5.56 -4.78 5.42
C PRO A 129 -7.05 -4.89 5.79
N ALA A 130 -7.53 -4.04 6.70
CA ALA A 130 -8.93 -4.01 7.12
C ALA A 130 -9.86 -3.69 5.95
N THR A 131 -9.50 -2.70 5.13
CA THR A 131 -10.26 -2.34 3.93
C THR A 131 -10.34 -3.48 2.94
N PHE A 132 -9.23 -4.17 2.70
CA PHE A 132 -9.20 -5.34 1.83
C PHE A 132 -10.03 -6.49 2.41
N GLN A 133 -9.96 -6.74 3.72
CA GLN A 133 -10.76 -7.78 4.36
C GLN A 133 -12.27 -7.51 4.25
N ARG A 134 -12.73 -6.26 4.44
CA ARG A 134 -14.16 -5.92 4.24
C ARG A 134 -14.59 -6.19 2.80
N LEU A 135 -13.74 -5.84 1.83
CA LEU A 135 -14.04 -6.13 0.42
C LEU A 135 -14.14 -7.63 0.18
N THR A 136 -13.19 -8.42 0.67
CA THR A 136 -13.21 -9.88 0.59
C THR A 136 -14.47 -10.46 1.22
N ASN A 137 -14.82 -10.04 2.44
CA ASN A 137 -16.04 -10.50 3.11
C ASN A 137 -17.30 -10.12 2.32
N LYS A 138 -17.33 -8.95 1.69
CA LYS A 138 -18.47 -8.53 0.86
C LYS A 138 -18.61 -9.36 -0.43
N LEU A 139 -17.50 -9.76 -1.03
CA LEU A 139 -17.48 -10.47 -2.31
C LEU A 139 -17.59 -12.00 -2.16
N LEU A 140 -16.94 -12.55 -1.13
CA LEU A 140 -16.75 -13.98 -0.91
C LEU A 140 -17.31 -14.47 0.43
N GLY A 141 -17.80 -13.57 1.29
CA GLY A 141 -18.40 -13.96 2.55
C GLY A 141 -19.70 -14.72 2.31
N ASP A 142 -19.87 -15.79 3.08
CA ASP A 142 -21.13 -16.53 3.14
C ASP A 142 -22.25 -15.59 3.64
N LYS A 143 -23.44 -15.66 3.03
CA LYS A 143 -24.64 -14.95 3.52
C LYS A 143 -25.18 -15.60 4.78
#